data_AF-X1KL94-F1
#
_entry.id   AF-X1KL94-F1
#
_cell.length_a   1.000
_cell.length_b   1.000
_cell.length_c   1.000
_cell.angle_alpha   90.00
_cell.angle_beta   90.00
_cell.angle_gamma   90.00
#
_symmetry.space_group_name_H-M   'P 1'
#
loop_
_entity.id
_entity.type
_entity.pdbx_description
1 polymer ?
#
loop_
_entity_poly.entity_id
_entity_poly.type
_entity_poly.pdbx_seq_one_letter_code
_entity_poly.pdbx_strand_id
1 'polypeptide(L)'
;CAGIRPLLIIDIAVPRDIDSGLSRFECVTLINIDDLNEQISRNKKKRRSEIPKARAIVAEFTDKFAGWLNSLNLVPVITQLTQKGLRLAHTEARRYAKDFREADSDKLELFAESLVKKILHGPISFLKGAGEEEPNAEQLQAADLINKMFLSQDKEVLATEKYREKNEKQNNR
;
A
#
# COMPACT_ATOMS: atom_id res chain seq x y z
N CYS A 1 44.55 1.15 46.70
CA CYS A 1 43.15 1.39 47.14
C CYS A 1 42.78 0.64 48.43
N ALA A 2 43.19 1.12 49.60
CA ALA A 2 42.64 0.62 50.88
C ALA A 2 41.53 1.56 51.35
N GLY A 3 40.26 1.14 51.23
CA GLY A 3 39.08 1.88 51.73
C GLY A 3 38.28 2.71 50.71
N ILE A 4 38.71 2.82 49.45
CA ILE A 4 38.00 3.55 48.38
C ILE A 4 37.34 2.56 47.42
N ARG A 5 36.06 2.77 47.08
CA ARG A 5 35.34 1.94 46.09
C ARG A 5 35.92 2.19 44.68
N PRO A 6 36.29 1.14 43.93
CA PRO A 6 36.74 1.30 42.55
C PRO A 6 35.61 1.87 41.67
N LEU A 7 35.96 2.80 40.78
CA LEU A 7 35.05 3.48 39.86
C LEU A 7 35.36 3.09 38.42
N LEU A 8 34.37 2.54 37.72
CA LEU A 8 34.43 2.27 36.28
C LEU A 8 33.67 3.37 35.54
N ILE A 9 34.35 4.07 34.64
CA ILE A 9 33.78 5.09 33.76
C ILE A 9 33.85 4.57 32.32
N ILE A 10 32.71 4.55 31.64
CA ILE A 10 32.61 4.13 30.24
C ILE A 10 32.25 5.37 29.42
N ASP A 11 33.19 5.87 28.63
CA ASP A 11 33.02 7.02 27.73
C ASP A 11 32.77 6.53 26.30
N ILE A 12 31.52 6.67 25.84
CA ILE A 12 31.08 6.24 24.50
C ILE A 12 30.90 7.42 23.52
N ALA A 13 31.24 8.65 23.92
CA ALA A 13 31.03 9.85 23.12
C ALA A 13 32.13 10.06 22.06
N VAL A 14 31.76 10.70 20.95
CA VAL A 14 32.69 11.14 19.90
C VAL A 14 32.33 12.58 19.46
N PRO A 15 33.14 13.61 19.80
CA PRO A 15 34.40 13.55 20.56
C PRO A 15 34.17 13.18 22.05
N ARG A 16 35.23 12.77 22.75
CA ARG A 16 35.18 12.29 24.15
C ARG A 16 34.58 13.35 25.10
N ASP A 17 33.82 12.89 26.08
CA ASP A 17 33.27 13.76 27.12
C ASP A 17 34.18 13.80 28.37
N ILE A 18 34.98 12.76 28.58
CA ILE A 18 35.73 12.55 29.82
C ILE A 18 37.23 12.66 29.58
N ASP A 19 37.92 13.55 30.29
CA ASP A 19 39.39 13.72 30.19
C ASP A 19 40.16 12.42 30.55
N SER A 20 41.11 12.02 29.69
CA SER A 20 42.00 10.86 29.92
C SER A 20 42.90 11.02 31.13
N GLY A 21 43.12 12.25 31.59
CA GLY A 21 43.89 12.51 32.80
C GLY A 21 43.31 11.82 34.04
N LEU A 22 42.04 11.40 34.04
CA LEU A 22 41.41 10.69 35.15
C LEU A 22 41.96 9.26 35.37
N SER A 23 42.58 8.64 34.37
CA SER A 23 43.18 7.31 34.50
C SER A 23 44.40 7.26 35.44
N ARG A 24 44.91 8.42 35.88
CA ARG A 24 46.03 8.53 36.84
C ARG A 24 45.66 8.16 38.28
N PHE A 25 44.37 8.14 38.60
CA PHE A 25 43.90 7.78 39.94
C PHE A 25 43.81 6.26 40.05
N GLU A 26 44.51 5.67 41.02
CA GLU A 26 44.60 4.20 41.19
C GLU A 26 43.24 3.48 41.32
N CYS A 27 42.18 4.19 41.70
CA CYS A 27 40.85 3.62 41.89
C CYS A 27 39.87 3.98 40.75
N VAL A 28 40.34 4.52 39.62
CA VAL A 28 39.53 4.87 38.43
C VAL A 28 39.97 4.05 37.22
N THR A 29 39.02 3.32 36.64
CA THR A 29 39.18 2.67 35.33
C THR A 29 38.35 3.42 34.31
N LEU A 30 39.00 4.01 33.31
CA LEU A 30 38.34 4.67 32.18
C LEU A 30 38.43 3.76 30.96
N ILE A 31 37.29 3.42 30.37
CA ILE A 31 37.17 2.69 29.10
C ILE A 31 36.55 3.62 28.08
N ASN A 32 37.22 3.86 26.96
CA ASN A 32 36.68 4.66 25.87
C ASN A 32 36.17 3.76 24.71
N ILE A 33 35.58 4.39 23.69
CA ILE A 33 35.08 3.68 22.49
C ILE A 33 36.18 2.90 21.75
N ASP A 34 37.43 3.34 21.81
CA ASP A 34 38.57 2.67 21.18
C ASP A 34 38.98 1.40 21.92
N ASP A 35 38.94 1.40 23.25
CA ASP A 35 39.20 0.24 24.12
C ASP A 35 38.15 -0.87 23.93
N LEU A 36 36.94 -0.49 23.51
CA LEU A 36 35.86 -1.42 23.19
C LEU A 36 36.04 -2.10 21.81
N ASN A 37 36.97 -1.64 20.97
CA ASN A 37 37.15 -2.14 19.59
C ASN A 37 37.50 -3.64 19.50
N GLU A 38 38.21 -4.17 20.49
CA GLU A 38 38.58 -5.59 20.51
C GLU A 38 37.37 -6.49 20.77
N GLN A 39 36.45 -6.06 21.65
CA GLN A 39 35.17 -6.74 21.85
C GLN A 39 34.19 -6.51 20.68
N ILE A 40 34.25 -5.34 20.05
CA ILE A 40 33.49 -5.02 18.83
C ILE A 40 33.88 -5.98 17.69
N SER A 41 35.14 -6.39 17.57
CA SER A 41 35.59 -7.30 16.50
C SER A 41 34.96 -8.71 16.60
N ARG A 42 34.86 -9.26 17.82
CA ARG A 42 34.12 -10.50 18.09
C ARG A 42 32.62 -10.34 17.81
N ASN A 43 32.04 -9.23 18.23
CA ASN A 43 30.63 -8.90 17.97
C ASN A 43 30.34 -8.65 16.49
N LYS A 44 31.29 -8.09 15.71
CA LYS A 44 31.19 -7.88 14.26
C LYS A 44 31.10 -9.20 13.52
N LYS A 45 31.88 -10.22 13.93
CA LYS A 45 31.80 -11.57 13.33
C LYS A 45 30.43 -12.21 13.58
N LYS A 46 29.90 -12.10 14.80
CA LYS A 46 28.54 -12.54 15.15
C LYS A 46 27.46 -11.75 14.39
N ARG A 47 27.62 -10.44 14.24
CA ARG A 47 26.71 -9.62 13.42
C ARG A 47 26.74 -10.03 11.95
N ARG A 48 27.92 -10.33 11.40
CA ARG A 48 28.09 -10.81 10.02
C ARG A 48 27.38 -12.14 9.77
N SER A 49 27.38 -13.07 10.72
CA SER A 49 26.66 -14.34 10.56
C SER A 49 25.15 -14.20 10.59
N GLU A 50 24.61 -13.09 11.14
CA GLU A 50 23.17 -12.80 11.12
C GLU A 50 22.73 -12.04 9.85
N ILE A 51 23.66 -11.44 9.09
CA ILE A 51 23.34 -10.70 7.85
C ILE A 51 22.55 -11.57 6.85
N PRO A 52 22.91 -12.84 6.57
CA PRO A 52 22.13 -13.67 5.65
C PRO A 52 20.68 -13.86 6.10
N LYS A 53 20.45 -14.04 7.40
CA LYS A 53 19.09 -14.18 7.96
C LYS A 53 18.29 -12.89 7.82
N ALA A 54 18.91 -11.75 8.14
CA ALA A 54 18.29 -10.45 7.94
C ALA A 54 17.96 -10.20 6.45
N ARG A 55 18.84 -10.58 5.53
CA ARG A 55 18.58 -10.49 4.09
C ARG A 55 17.43 -11.38 3.64
N ALA A 56 17.31 -12.59 4.17
CA ALA A 56 16.19 -13.48 3.87
C ALA A 56 14.85 -12.88 4.31
N ILE A 57 14.80 -12.29 5.51
CA ILE A 57 13.61 -11.57 6.00
C ILE A 57 13.29 -10.40 5.07
N VAL A 58 14.28 -9.56 4.74
CA VAL A 58 14.05 -8.42 3.83
C VAL A 58 13.54 -8.88 2.46
N ALA A 59 14.10 -9.95 1.90
CA ALA A 59 13.65 -10.51 0.63
C ALA A 59 12.18 -10.96 0.70
N GLU A 60 11.82 -11.75 1.71
CA GLU A 60 10.43 -12.21 1.92
C GLU A 60 9.43 -11.04 2.00
N PHE A 61 9.75 -10.00 2.78
CA PHE A 61 8.88 -8.84 2.91
C PHE A 61 8.86 -7.96 1.65
N THR A 62 9.94 -7.94 0.88
CA THR A 62 9.98 -7.22 -0.40
C THR A 62 9.08 -7.89 -1.42
N ASP A 63 9.09 -9.23 -1.48
CA ASP A 63 8.22 -9.99 -2.37
C ASP A 63 6.76 -9.77 -2.01
N LYS A 64 6.38 -9.94 -0.73
CA LYS A 64 5.01 -9.66 -0.24
C LYS A 64 4.57 -8.22 -0.52
N PHE A 65 5.46 -7.25 -0.35
CA PHE A 65 5.17 -5.85 -0.64
C PHE A 65 4.94 -5.63 -2.14
N ALA A 66 5.71 -6.29 -3.00
CA ALA A 66 5.58 -6.17 -4.44
C ALA A 66 4.24 -6.72 -4.94
N GLY A 67 3.79 -7.88 -4.46
CA GLY A 67 2.47 -8.35 -4.87
C GLY A 67 1.31 -7.64 -4.17
N TRP A 68 1.48 -7.14 -2.95
CA TRP A 68 0.53 -6.18 -2.38
C TRP A 68 0.40 -4.94 -3.28
N LEU A 69 1.51 -4.38 -3.76
CA LEU A 69 1.52 -3.24 -4.68
C LEU A 69 0.82 -3.57 -6.01
N ASN A 70 1.02 -4.78 -6.54
CA ASN A 70 0.32 -5.24 -7.74
C ASN A 70 -1.19 -5.42 -7.51
N SER A 71 -1.61 -5.84 -6.30
CA SER A 71 -3.03 -5.94 -5.92
C SER A 71 -3.75 -4.59 -6.01
N LEU A 72 -3.05 -3.48 -5.73
CA LEU A 72 -3.61 -2.14 -5.83
C LEU A 72 -4.01 -1.76 -7.26
N ASN A 73 -3.50 -2.43 -8.30
CA ASN A 73 -3.92 -2.20 -9.68
C ASN A 73 -5.33 -2.73 -9.97
N LEU A 74 -5.83 -3.70 -9.20
CA LEU A 74 -7.15 -4.30 -9.40
C LEU A 74 -8.28 -3.49 -8.79
N VAL A 75 -8.02 -2.81 -7.66
CA VAL A 75 -9.02 -2.02 -6.93
C VAL A 75 -9.65 -0.94 -7.83
N PRO A 76 -8.89 -0.10 -8.56
CA PRO A 76 -9.47 0.90 -9.46
C PRO A 76 -10.33 0.30 -10.57
N VAL A 77 -9.99 -0.89 -11.07
CA VAL A 77 -10.73 -1.58 -12.13
C VAL A 77 -12.07 -2.07 -11.60
N ILE A 78 -12.07 -2.72 -10.43
CA ILE A 78 -13.29 -3.19 -9.76
C ILE A 78 -14.22 -2.01 -9.45
N THR A 79 -13.68 -0.91 -8.92
CA THR A 79 -14.47 0.28 -8.60
C THR A 79 -15.09 0.89 -9.84
N GLN A 80 -14.31 1.11 -10.91
CA GLN A 80 -14.82 1.68 -12.16
C GLN A 80 -15.86 0.78 -12.83
N LEU A 81 -15.64 -0.54 -12.86
CA LEU A 81 -16.59 -1.50 -13.41
C LEU A 81 -17.92 -1.47 -12.65
N THR A 82 -17.86 -1.46 -11.32
CA THR A 82 -19.06 -1.41 -10.46
C THR A 82 -19.83 -0.11 -10.69
N GLN A 83 -19.13 1.04 -10.69
CA GLN A 83 -19.75 2.34 -10.91
C GLN A 83 -20.38 2.45 -12.31
N LYS A 84 -19.69 1.95 -13.35
CA LYS A 84 -20.25 1.89 -14.70
C LYS A 84 -21.52 1.04 -14.75
N GLY A 85 -21.50 -0.15 -14.17
CA GLY A 85 -22.68 -1.01 -14.12
C GLY A 85 -23.86 -0.36 -13.41
N LEU A 86 -23.65 0.23 -12.23
CA LEU A 86 -24.72 0.89 -11.46
C LEU A 86 -25.30 2.09 -12.22
N ARG A 87 -24.44 2.91 -12.83
CA ARG A 87 -24.88 4.04 -13.67
C ARG A 87 -25.74 3.58 -14.84
N LEU A 88 -25.38 2.48 -15.50
CA LEU A 88 -26.19 1.89 -16.58
C LEU A 88 -27.54 1.38 -16.05
N ALA A 89 -27.53 0.66 -14.91
CA ALA A 89 -28.76 0.21 -14.26
C ALA A 89 -29.72 1.36 -13.94
N HIS A 90 -29.22 2.43 -13.32
CA HIS A 90 -30.02 3.61 -12.98
C HIS A 90 -30.53 4.33 -14.22
N THR A 91 -29.70 4.45 -15.26
CA THR A 91 -30.07 5.10 -16.52
C THR A 91 -31.22 4.36 -17.20
N GLU A 92 -31.12 3.04 -17.32
CA GLU A 92 -32.17 2.23 -17.94
C GLU A 92 -33.42 2.15 -17.07
N ALA A 93 -33.28 2.01 -15.74
CA ALA A 93 -34.43 2.02 -14.83
C ALA A 93 -35.23 3.33 -14.97
N ARG A 94 -34.56 4.49 -14.97
CA ARG A 94 -35.20 5.79 -15.17
C ARG A 94 -35.84 5.94 -16.54
N ARG A 95 -35.20 5.40 -17.59
CA ARG A 95 -35.72 5.44 -18.97
C ARG A 95 -37.07 4.75 -19.09
N TYR A 96 -37.23 3.60 -18.44
CA TYR A 96 -38.45 2.79 -18.47
C TYR A 96 -39.42 3.09 -17.33
N ALA A 97 -39.03 3.81 -16.29
CA ALA A 97 -39.88 4.12 -15.13
C ALA A 97 -41.23 4.76 -15.52
N LYS A 98 -41.24 5.57 -16.58
CA LYS A 98 -42.45 6.22 -17.12
C LYS A 98 -43.50 5.24 -17.66
N ASP A 99 -43.10 4.01 -18.00
CA ASP A 99 -43.99 2.96 -18.50
C ASP A 99 -44.65 2.17 -17.35
N PHE A 100 -44.26 2.47 -16.10
CA PHE A 100 -44.78 1.85 -14.88
C PHE A 100 -45.51 2.88 -14.01
N ARG A 101 -46.22 2.40 -12.97
CA ARG A 101 -46.81 3.28 -11.96
C ARG A 101 -45.68 3.93 -11.16
N GLU A 102 -45.87 5.18 -10.76
CA GLU A 102 -44.88 5.94 -9.98
C GLU A 102 -44.42 5.16 -8.72
N ALA A 103 -45.34 4.49 -8.03
CA ALA A 103 -45.07 3.66 -6.85
C ALA A 103 -44.19 2.42 -7.13
N ASP A 104 -43.96 2.05 -8.39
CA ASP A 104 -43.12 0.92 -8.80
C ASP A 104 -41.74 1.35 -9.32
N SER A 105 -41.48 2.67 -9.47
CA SER A 105 -40.19 3.20 -9.93
C SER A 105 -39.03 2.74 -9.03
N ASP A 106 -39.21 2.80 -7.71
CA ASP A 106 -38.20 2.35 -6.74
C ASP A 106 -37.90 0.85 -6.87
N LYS A 107 -38.93 0.03 -7.13
CA LYS A 107 -38.76 -1.42 -7.34
C LYS A 107 -37.99 -1.70 -8.63
N LEU A 108 -38.22 -0.92 -9.68
CA LEU A 108 -37.51 -1.05 -10.96
C LEU A 108 -36.02 -0.70 -10.80
N GLU A 109 -35.70 0.36 -10.05
CA GLU A 109 -34.32 0.74 -9.73
C GLU A 109 -33.61 -0.34 -8.90
N LEU A 110 -34.28 -0.84 -7.85
CA LEU A 110 -33.78 -1.97 -7.05
C LEU A 110 -33.56 -3.24 -7.89
N PHE A 111 -34.49 -3.55 -8.81
CA PHE A 111 -34.36 -4.68 -9.72
C PHE A 111 -33.12 -4.53 -10.61
N ALA A 112 -32.97 -3.38 -11.28
CA ALA A 112 -31.84 -3.12 -12.18
C ALA A 112 -30.50 -3.19 -11.44
N GLU A 113 -30.41 -2.58 -10.26
CA GLU A 113 -29.23 -2.70 -9.40
C GLU A 113 -28.93 -4.15 -9.02
N SER A 114 -29.95 -4.90 -8.59
CA SER A 114 -29.77 -6.29 -8.16
C SER A 114 -29.28 -7.18 -9.32
N LEU A 115 -29.78 -6.94 -10.53
CA LEU A 115 -29.39 -7.65 -11.74
C LEU A 115 -27.93 -7.37 -12.08
N VAL A 116 -27.54 -6.09 -12.11
CA VAL A 116 -26.14 -5.71 -12.38
C VAL A 116 -25.19 -6.26 -11.31
N LYS A 117 -25.55 -6.18 -10.02
CA LYS A 117 -24.74 -6.75 -8.93
C LYS A 117 -24.54 -8.26 -9.11
N LYS A 118 -25.57 -9.00 -9.54
CA LYS A 118 -25.46 -10.44 -9.83
C LYS A 118 -24.57 -10.73 -11.03
N ILE A 119 -24.67 -9.95 -12.11
CA ILE A 119 -23.81 -10.09 -13.30
C ILE A 119 -22.35 -9.81 -12.94
N LEU A 120 -22.09 -8.74 -12.20
CA LEU A 120 -20.74 -8.32 -11.82
C LEU A 120 -20.12 -9.20 -10.73
N HIS A 121 -20.91 -10.01 -10.02
CA HIS A 121 -20.40 -10.87 -8.96
C HIS A 121 -19.29 -11.80 -9.46
N GLY A 122 -19.48 -12.49 -10.58
CA GLY A 122 -18.48 -13.42 -11.13
C GLY A 122 -17.14 -12.74 -11.44
N PRO A 123 -17.11 -11.71 -12.31
CA PRO A 123 -15.88 -10.97 -12.63
C PRO A 123 -15.20 -10.34 -11.41
N ILE A 124 -15.97 -9.73 -10.49
CA ILE A 124 -15.40 -9.11 -9.28
C ILE A 124 -14.81 -10.16 -8.34
N SER A 125 -15.50 -11.29 -8.15
CA SER A 125 -14.99 -12.39 -7.32
C SER A 125 -13.71 -12.99 -7.90
N PHE A 126 -13.63 -13.14 -9.23
CA PHE A 126 -12.41 -13.58 -9.91
C PHE A 126 -11.25 -12.61 -9.68
N LEU A 127 -11.48 -11.30 -9.88
CA LEU A 127 -10.45 -10.26 -9.69
C LEU A 127 -9.99 -10.14 -8.23
N LYS A 128 -10.87 -10.35 -7.25
CA LYS A 128 -10.48 -10.26 -5.84
C LYS A 128 -9.57 -11.39 -5.37
N GLY A 129 -9.55 -12.52 -6.08
CA GLY A 129 -8.91 -13.74 -5.60
C GLY A 129 -9.66 -14.31 -4.40
N ALA A 130 -9.66 -15.63 -4.25
CA ALA A 130 -10.36 -16.31 -3.15
C ALA A 130 -9.62 -16.16 -1.79
N GLY A 131 -9.09 -14.96 -1.48
CA GLY A 131 -8.30 -14.69 -0.29
C GLY A 131 -6.78 -14.79 -0.50
N GLU A 132 -6.29 -14.74 -1.74
CA GLU A 132 -4.86 -14.64 -2.05
C GLU A 132 -4.34 -13.23 -1.73
N GLU A 133 -3.15 -13.12 -1.14
CA GLU A 133 -2.52 -11.82 -0.81
C GLU A 133 -2.08 -11.05 -2.07
N GLU A 134 -1.84 -11.76 -3.18
CA GLU A 134 -1.30 -11.20 -4.43
C GLU A 134 -2.10 -11.67 -5.65
N PRO A 135 -2.36 -10.79 -6.62
CA PRO A 135 -3.05 -11.18 -7.83
C PRO A 135 -2.14 -11.97 -8.76
N ASN A 136 -2.64 -13.10 -9.27
CA ASN A 136 -1.94 -13.90 -10.26
C ASN A 136 -1.98 -13.26 -11.66
N ALA A 137 -1.20 -13.82 -12.59
CA ALA A 137 -1.08 -13.31 -13.95
C ALA A 137 -2.43 -13.29 -14.70
N GLU A 138 -3.30 -14.27 -14.47
CA GLU A 138 -4.62 -14.35 -15.11
C GLU A 138 -5.54 -13.22 -14.64
N GLN A 139 -5.49 -12.86 -13.35
CA GLN A 139 -6.26 -11.75 -12.79
C GLN A 139 -5.81 -10.40 -13.35
N LEU A 140 -4.50 -10.19 -13.48
CA LEU A 140 -3.94 -8.97 -14.09
C LEU A 140 -4.34 -8.86 -15.57
N GLN A 141 -4.30 -9.96 -16.32
CA GLN A 141 -4.76 -10.00 -17.71
C GLN A 141 -6.27 -9.74 -17.83
N ALA A 142 -7.08 -10.35 -16.96
CA ALA A 142 -8.52 -10.10 -16.94
C ALA A 142 -8.84 -8.64 -16.62
N ALA A 143 -8.10 -8.01 -15.71
CA ALA A 143 -8.25 -6.59 -15.40
C ALA A 143 -7.92 -5.68 -16.59
N ASP A 144 -6.87 -5.99 -17.35
CA ASP A 144 -6.53 -5.29 -18.58
C ASP A 144 -7.62 -5.46 -19.66
N LEU A 145 -8.13 -6.68 -19.85
CA LEU A 145 -9.23 -6.95 -20.77
C LEU A 145 -10.51 -6.21 -20.36
N ILE A 146 -10.86 -6.21 -19.08
CA ILE A 146 -12.01 -5.46 -18.56
C ILE A 146 -11.83 -3.96 -18.81
N ASN A 147 -10.63 -3.43 -18.56
CA ASN A 147 -10.32 -2.04 -18.89
C ASN A 147 -10.55 -1.74 -20.38
N LYS A 148 -10.01 -2.58 -21.27
CA LYS A 148 -10.13 -2.41 -22.72
C LYS A 148 -11.56 -2.54 -23.23
N MET A 149 -12.32 -3.52 -22.74
CA MET A 149 -13.67 -3.82 -23.22
C MET A 149 -14.73 -2.88 -22.64
N PHE A 150 -14.60 -2.53 -21.35
CA PHE A 150 -15.68 -1.86 -20.62
C PHE A 150 -15.33 -0.44 -20.16
N LEU A 151 -14.06 -0.08 -19.92
CA LEU A 151 -13.71 1.18 -19.24
C LEU A 151 -12.96 2.19 -20.13
N SER A 152 -12.36 1.74 -21.22
CA SER A 152 -11.58 2.55 -22.17
C SER A 152 -12.42 3.64 -22.84
N GLN A 153 -13.64 3.31 -23.27
CA GLN A 153 -14.52 4.23 -23.98
C GLN A 153 -15.07 5.37 -23.09
N ASP A 154 -15.23 5.13 -21.78
CA ASP A 154 -15.76 6.14 -20.85
C ASP A 154 -14.75 7.25 -20.57
N LYS A 155 -13.44 6.96 -20.65
CA LYS A 155 -12.39 7.98 -20.45
C LYS A 155 -12.39 9.03 -21.55
N GLU A 156 -12.65 8.62 -22.79
CA GLU A 156 -12.75 9.54 -23.92
C GLU A 156 -14.03 10.37 -23.84
N VAL A 157 -15.17 9.76 -23.50
CA VAL A 157 -16.46 10.47 -23.35
C VAL A 157 -16.40 11.51 -22.22
N LEU A 158 -15.92 11.13 -21.03
CA LEU A 158 -15.79 12.06 -19.90
C LEU A 158 -14.79 13.19 -20.15
N ALA A 159 -13.70 12.93 -20.89
CA ALA A 159 -12.76 13.97 -21.29
C ALA A 159 -13.40 14.96 -22.28
N THR A 160 -14.21 14.45 -23.20
CA THR A 160 -14.92 15.25 -24.21
C THR A 160 -16.03 16.09 -23.58
N GLU A 161 -16.80 15.53 -22.65
CA GLU A 161 -17.86 16.24 -21.89
C GLU A 161 -17.28 17.36 -21.03
N LYS A 162 -16.20 17.10 -20.27
CA LYS A 162 -15.51 18.15 -19.50
C LYS A 162 -14.95 19.26 -20.38
N TYR A 163 -14.47 18.93 -21.57
CA TYR A 163 -13.97 19.94 -22.52
C TYR A 163 -15.11 20.83 -23.04
N ARG A 164 -16.27 20.24 -23.34
CA ARG A 164 -17.48 20.97 -23.77
C ARG A 164 -18.02 21.90 -22.68
N GLU A 165 -18.17 21.41 -21.45
CA GLU A 165 -18.63 22.22 -20.31
C GLU A 165 -17.71 23.40 -20.00
N LYS A 166 -16.40 23.21 -20.16
CA LYS A 166 -15.41 24.26 -19.93
C LYS A 166 -15.50 25.36 -20.99
N ASN A 167 -15.74 24.98 -22.24
CA ASN A 167 -15.91 25.93 -23.35
C ASN A 167 -17.25 26.68 -23.28
N GLU A 168 -18.34 26.04 -22.86
CA GLU A 168 -19.64 26.69 -22.65
C GLU A 168 -19.59 27.73 -21.51
N LYS A 169 -18.87 27.44 -20.42
CA LYS A 169 -18.66 28.40 -19.33
C LYS A 169 -17.76 29.58 -19.70
N GLN A 170 -16.92 29.41 -20.72
CA GLN A 170 -15.98 30.43 -21.19
C GLN A 170 -16.58 31.33 -22.27
N ASN A 171 -17.62 30.86 -22.98
CA ASN A 171 -18.37 31.64 -23.97
C ASN A 171 -19.54 32.45 -23.38
N ASN A 172 -19.92 32.18 -22.14
CA ASN A 172 -20.98 32.88 -21.40
C ASN A 172 -20.45 33.88 -20.35
N ARG A 173 -19.19 34.33 -20.49
CA ARG A 173 -18.56 35.43 -19.74
C ARG A 173 -18.10 36.50 -20.72
#